data_AF-A0A1I6V076-F1
#
_entry.id   AF-A0A1I6V076-F1
#
_cell.length_a   1.000
_cell.length_b   1.000
_cell.length_c   1.000
_cell.angle_alpha   90.00
_cell.angle_beta   90.00
_cell.angle_gamma   90.00
#
_symmetry.space_group_name_H-M   'P 1'
#
loop_
_entity.id
_entity.type
_entity.pdbx_description
1 polymer ?
#
loop_
_entity_poly.entity_id
_entity_poly.type
_entity_poly.pdbx_seq_one_letter_code
_entity_poly.pdbx_strand_id
1 'polypeptide(L)'
;MSDAASARARIKAISAGMPKYVVIGVVTALVVLFGFLLLRTLSTEDVKITGLAQPVNTDAELGIQGVNSAKITVDGREVAARQVPGGLTLAPAGLPDGKHELVVEAPRSISWLGSDTTSHEFTVDTTPPDLQVDDSLRPDGPNRPVTVTGKAHGAERVEVAGKQVRTDPQGAFSVVVDKPDRDVKVVATDAAGNKAERTMTVHIKHPGMRAVHVTGMAWTSDSLREPILDLARQGKIDTVELDLKDESGEVVYDSQVPMAQQIGAVKGYYNARQTLDQLHGMGVRVVGRLVAFKDPVLGAASWNSGHPERVVQTAGGSPWSSGYGQYAFTNFADPVVRQYNVDIAAEAAQLGFDDVLYDYVRRPDGHINEMRIPNLVGTPEAAIADFLRQTQTEVRSRGALLGASVFGIAVDRPTEIAQDIRQMSQYVDYIAPMVYPSHWAAGEFGVGNPNSQPYDIVARSLGAFAKAVEGTDVQIIPWLQDFSLGVSYGPGEVAAQIDAARSNGMNSFLLWAPNCRYHDAALAPRG
;
A
#
# COMPACT_ATOMS: atom_id res chain seq x y z
N MET A 1 49.48 59.60 44.14
CA MET A 1 49.10 59.81 45.56
C MET A 1 48.64 61.26 45.85
N SER A 2 47.88 61.92 44.95
CA SER A 2 47.25 63.23 45.25
C SER A 2 45.72 63.26 45.11
N ASP A 3 45.06 62.17 44.70
CA ASP A 3 43.60 62.13 44.49
C ASP A 3 42.78 61.55 45.66
N ALA A 4 43.38 60.72 46.53
CA ALA A 4 42.66 60.11 47.66
C ALA A 4 42.34 61.12 48.79
N ALA A 5 43.10 62.22 48.89
CA ALA A 5 42.84 63.29 49.84
C ALA A 5 41.67 64.20 49.40
N SER A 6 41.48 64.36 48.08
CA SER A 6 40.39 65.15 47.46
C SER A 6 39.01 64.49 47.66
N ALA A 7 38.93 63.16 47.52
CA ALA A 7 37.69 62.41 47.71
C ALA A 7 37.18 62.42 49.17
N ARG A 8 38.09 62.30 50.16
CA ARG A 8 37.75 62.38 51.59
C ARG A 8 37.23 63.77 51.99
N ALA A 9 37.72 64.84 51.37
CA ALA A 9 37.24 66.20 51.62
C ALA A 9 35.83 66.44 51.04
N ARG A 10 35.54 65.91 49.85
CA ARG A 10 34.23 66.06 49.18
C ARG A 10 33.11 65.28 49.88
N ILE A 11 33.39 64.08 50.39
CA ILE A 11 32.40 63.29 51.15
C ILE A 11 32.06 63.97 52.49
N LYS A 12 33.05 64.57 53.16
CA LYS A 12 32.85 65.30 54.43
C LYS A 12 31.98 66.56 54.26
N ALA A 13 32.06 67.22 53.10
CA ALA A 13 31.24 68.39 52.78
C ALA A 13 29.77 68.04 52.49
N ILE A 14 29.50 66.90 51.84
CA ILE A 14 28.13 66.45 51.54
C ILE A 14 27.43 65.89 52.79
N SER A 15 28.18 65.31 53.74
CA SER A 15 27.64 64.78 54.99
C SER A 15 27.39 65.83 56.09
N ALA A 16 27.86 67.07 55.92
CA ALA A 16 27.87 68.08 57.00
C ALA A 16 26.50 68.74 57.29
N GLY A 17 25.46 68.45 56.51
CA GLY A 17 24.11 69.00 56.69
C GLY A 17 22.98 67.97 56.76
N MET A 18 23.29 66.66 56.62
CA MET A 18 22.25 65.64 56.65
C MET A 18 22.01 65.13 58.07
N PRO A 19 20.75 65.04 58.53
CA PRO A 19 20.44 64.43 59.82
C PRO A 19 20.93 62.98 59.86
N LYS A 20 21.50 62.56 61.00
CA LYS A 20 22.13 61.23 61.17
C LYS A 20 21.23 60.05 60.74
N TYR A 21 19.90 60.19 60.87
CA TYR A 21 18.94 59.16 60.45
C TYR A 21 18.85 58.98 58.92
N VAL A 22 19.13 60.02 58.12
CA VAL A 22 19.16 59.93 56.65
C VAL A 22 20.41 59.18 56.18
N VAL A 23 21.57 59.45 56.79
CA VAL A 23 22.83 58.74 56.48
C VAL A 23 22.72 57.27 56.86
N ILE A 24 22.15 56.96 58.03
CA ILE A 24 21.88 55.57 58.43
C ILE A 24 20.87 54.92 57.48
N GLY A 25 19.78 55.61 57.12
CA GLY A 25 18.78 55.10 56.18
C GLY A 25 19.35 54.77 54.78
N VAL A 26 20.23 55.63 54.23
CA VAL A 26 20.88 55.40 52.93
C VAL A 26 21.90 54.26 53.00
N VAL A 27 22.68 54.17 54.08
CA VAL A 27 23.63 53.06 54.28
C VAL A 27 22.89 51.73 54.49
N THR A 28 21.84 51.70 55.29
CA THR A 28 21.01 50.51 55.49
C THR A 28 20.30 50.11 54.20
N ALA A 29 19.75 51.06 53.43
CA ALA A 29 19.16 50.78 52.13
C ALA A 29 20.18 50.23 51.13
N LEU A 30 21.41 50.76 51.11
CA LEU A 30 22.48 50.23 50.26
C LEU A 30 22.96 48.85 50.72
N VAL A 31 23.03 48.58 52.03
CA VAL A 31 23.41 47.25 52.56
C VAL A 31 22.31 46.23 52.32
N VAL A 32 21.04 46.61 52.43
CA VAL A 32 19.91 45.74 52.10
C VAL A 32 19.79 45.55 50.59
N LEU A 33 20.00 46.59 49.78
CA LEU A 33 19.99 46.47 48.31
C LEU A 33 21.19 45.66 47.81
N PHE A 34 22.38 45.88 48.36
CA PHE A 34 23.59 45.12 48.04
C PHE A 34 23.52 43.70 48.58
N GLY A 35 22.92 43.49 49.76
CA GLY A 35 22.63 42.17 50.35
C GLY A 35 21.57 41.42 49.58
N PHE A 36 20.52 42.10 49.10
CA PHE A 36 19.46 41.54 48.26
C PHE A 36 19.97 41.26 46.85
N LEU A 37 20.79 42.14 46.27
CA LEU A 37 21.54 41.88 45.03
C LEU A 37 22.51 40.72 45.23
N LEU A 38 23.24 40.64 46.35
CA LEU A 38 24.11 39.51 46.69
C LEU A 38 23.30 38.21 46.78
N LEU A 39 22.18 38.22 47.50
CA LEU A 39 21.27 37.08 47.66
C LEU A 39 20.64 36.66 46.32
N ARG A 40 20.28 37.61 45.45
CA ARG A 40 19.81 37.33 44.09
C ARG A 40 20.92 36.80 43.19
N THR A 41 22.17 37.25 43.37
CA THR A 41 23.34 36.73 42.64
C THR A 41 23.91 35.43 43.21
N LEU A 42 23.52 35.07 44.44
CA LEU A 42 23.82 33.78 45.09
C LEU A 42 22.70 32.76 44.87
N SER A 43 21.55 33.19 44.34
CA SER A 43 20.49 32.30 43.87
C SER A 43 20.92 31.75 42.52
N THR A 44 21.44 30.52 42.51
CA THR A 44 21.61 29.74 41.30
C THR A 44 20.22 29.54 40.68
N GLU A 45 19.98 30.04 39.47
CA GLU A 45 18.95 29.40 38.65
C GLU A 45 19.49 27.99 38.40
N ASP A 46 18.95 26.99 39.08
CA ASP A 46 19.41 25.61 39.00
C ASP A 46 19.40 25.19 37.52
N VAL A 47 20.59 24.94 36.96
CA VAL A 47 20.76 24.49 35.59
C VAL A 47 19.96 23.20 35.43
N LYS A 48 18.89 23.27 34.64
CA LYS A 48 17.97 22.14 34.47
C LYS A 48 18.24 21.46 33.15
N ILE A 49 18.60 20.19 33.21
CA ILE A 49 18.76 19.36 32.01
C ILE A 49 17.44 18.64 31.74
N THR A 50 17.02 18.65 30.48
CA THR A 50 15.75 18.14 29.96
C THR A 50 16.02 17.30 28.71
N GLY A 51 15.09 16.41 28.33
CA GLY A 51 15.29 15.51 27.19
C GLY A 51 16.12 14.26 27.48
N LEU A 52 16.58 14.08 28.72
CA LEU A 52 17.24 12.86 29.18
C LEU A 52 16.22 11.80 29.63
N ALA A 53 15.39 11.32 28.71
CA ALA A 53 14.75 10.03 28.92
C ALA A 53 15.84 8.96 29.09
N GLN A 54 15.70 8.00 30.00
CA GLN A 54 16.73 6.97 30.20
C GLN A 54 16.19 5.64 29.71
N PRO A 55 16.80 5.01 28.69
CA PRO A 55 17.88 5.51 27.82
C PRO A 55 17.44 6.56 26.78
N VAL A 56 18.38 7.28 26.15
CA VAL A 56 18.14 8.17 24.98
C VAL A 56 18.74 7.57 23.71
N ASN A 57 18.08 7.77 22.57
CA ASN A 57 18.70 7.54 21.26
C ASN A 57 19.45 8.79 20.76
N THR A 58 20.20 8.67 19.67
CA THR A 58 20.99 9.77 19.09
C THR A 58 20.16 10.87 18.42
N ASP A 59 18.87 10.63 18.19
CA ASP A 59 17.94 11.60 17.60
C ASP A 59 17.28 12.50 18.66
N ALA A 60 17.47 12.19 19.94
CA ALA A 60 16.95 12.99 21.05
C ALA A 60 17.75 14.31 21.20
N GLU A 61 17.04 15.44 21.24
CA GLU A 61 17.65 16.71 21.63
C GLU A 61 17.65 16.84 23.16
N LEU A 62 18.84 17.08 23.72
CA LEU A 62 19.06 17.38 25.13
C LEU A 62 18.97 18.89 25.34
N GLY A 63 18.02 19.34 26.15
CA GLY A 63 17.84 20.74 26.48
C GLY A 63 18.48 21.10 27.82
N ILE A 64 19.30 22.15 27.85
CA ILE A 64 19.90 22.73 29.06
C ILE A 64 19.25 24.11 29.28
N GLN A 65 18.48 24.25 30.35
CA GLN A 65 17.75 25.47 30.69
C GLN A 65 18.41 26.22 31.85
N GLY A 66 18.17 27.53 31.93
CA GLY A 66 18.71 28.39 33.00
C GLY A 66 20.10 28.96 32.71
N VAL A 67 20.66 28.69 31.51
CA VAL A 67 21.96 29.22 31.07
C VAL A 67 21.91 29.65 29.61
N ASN A 68 22.50 30.81 29.29
CA ASN A 68 22.60 31.32 27.92
C ASN A 68 23.93 30.97 27.25
N SER A 69 24.94 30.61 28.04
CA SER A 69 26.24 30.11 27.60
C SER A 69 26.82 29.20 28.68
N ALA A 70 27.43 28.10 28.26
CA ALA A 70 28.11 27.16 29.14
C ALA A 70 29.16 26.41 28.31
N LYS A 71 30.25 25.98 28.96
CA LYS A 71 31.12 24.96 28.39
C LYS A 71 30.50 23.61 28.67
N ILE A 72 30.28 22.82 27.63
CA ILE A 72 29.62 21.52 27.73
C ILE A 72 30.61 20.45 27.31
N THR A 73 30.81 19.46 28.17
CA THR A 73 31.60 18.28 27.84
C THR A 73 30.77 17.02 27.98
N VAL A 74 31.03 16.05 27.10
CA VAL A 74 30.54 14.68 27.22
C VAL A 74 31.75 13.76 27.30
N ASP A 75 31.83 12.98 28.38
CA ASP A 75 33.00 12.13 28.70
C ASP A 75 34.33 12.90 28.64
N GLY A 76 34.31 14.16 29.09
CA GLY A 76 35.47 15.05 29.10
C GLY A 76 35.84 15.66 27.74
N ARG A 77 35.11 15.37 26.66
CA ARG A 77 35.28 16.02 25.34
C ARG A 77 34.29 17.15 25.16
N GLU A 78 34.77 18.31 24.72
CA GLU A 78 33.91 19.47 24.49
C GLU A 78 32.96 19.24 23.32
N VAL A 79 31.67 19.52 23.53
CA VAL A 79 30.61 19.35 22.54
C VAL A 79 29.97 20.70 22.27
N ALA A 80 29.81 21.04 20.99
CA ALA A 80 29.13 22.26 20.60
C ALA A 80 27.63 22.14 20.88
N ALA A 81 27.07 23.12 21.59
CA ALA A 81 25.63 23.25 21.79
C ALA A 81 25.08 24.44 20.99
N ARG A 82 23.84 24.31 20.53
CA ARG A 82 23.12 25.37 19.82
C ARG A 82 22.32 26.18 20.81
N GLN A 83 22.39 27.51 20.71
CA GLN A 83 21.58 28.39 21.53
C GLN A 83 20.10 28.37 21.11
N VAL A 84 19.21 28.28 22.08
CA VAL A 84 17.75 28.32 21.92
C VAL A 84 17.14 29.32 22.92
N PRO A 85 15.92 29.84 22.70
CA PRO A 85 15.30 30.75 23.65
C PRO A 85 15.23 30.14 25.06
N GLY A 86 15.93 30.76 26.01
CA GLY A 86 15.97 30.31 27.42
C GLY A 86 16.94 29.17 27.73
N GLY A 87 17.85 28.79 26.81
CA GLY A 87 18.78 27.70 27.06
C GLY A 87 19.76 27.35 25.93
N LEU A 88 20.32 26.16 26.04
CA LEU A 88 21.16 25.49 25.04
C LEU A 88 20.53 24.14 24.67
N THR A 89 20.73 23.67 23.45
CA THR A 89 20.37 22.31 23.02
C THR A 89 21.59 21.61 22.43
N LEU A 90 21.71 20.30 22.65
CA LEU A 90 22.71 19.46 22.00
C LEU A 90 22.09 18.11 21.60
N ALA A 91 22.59 17.53 20.51
CA ALA A 91 22.29 16.16 20.14
C ALA A 91 23.48 15.27 20.56
N PRO A 92 23.27 14.11 21.20
CA PRO A 92 24.31 13.15 21.54
C PRO A 92 24.83 12.37 20.30
N ALA A 93 24.82 13.00 19.13
CA ALA A 93 25.15 12.36 17.86
C ALA A 93 26.59 11.82 17.85
N GLY A 94 26.74 10.53 17.51
CA GLY A 94 28.04 9.87 17.40
C GLY A 94 28.63 9.36 18.72
N LEU A 95 27.88 9.40 19.84
CA LEU A 95 28.25 8.68 21.05
C LEU A 95 27.99 7.18 20.87
N PRO A 96 28.90 6.29 21.35
CA PRO A 96 28.66 4.86 21.35
C PRO A 96 27.56 4.48 22.36
N ASP A 97 26.99 3.27 22.26
CA ASP A 97 26.05 2.78 23.27
C ASP A 97 26.74 2.63 24.63
N GLY A 98 26.05 3.02 25.71
CA GLY A 98 26.53 2.91 27.07
C GLY A 98 26.30 4.15 27.92
N LYS A 99 26.95 4.18 29.07
CA LYS A 99 26.85 5.30 30.02
C LYS A 99 27.80 6.43 29.60
N HIS A 100 27.28 7.63 29.66
CA HIS A 100 27.98 8.88 29.37
C HIS A 100 27.76 9.87 30.50
N GLU A 101 28.72 10.75 30.68
CA GLU A 101 28.63 11.85 31.63
C GLU A 101 28.57 13.17 30.87
N LEU A 102 27.45 13.89 31.02
CA LEU A 102 27.28 15.26 30.56
C LEU A 102 27.69 16.21 31.68
N VAL A 103 28.69 17.05 31.44
CA VAL A 103 29.11 18.09 32.37
C VAL A 103 28.83 19.46 31.75
N VAL A 104 28.03 20.26 32.45
CA VAL A 104 27.71 21.64 32.10
C VAL A 104 28.44 22.55 33.07
N GLU A 105 29.41 23.30 32.54
CA GLU A 105 30.17 24.30 33.28
C GLU A 105 29.66 25.70 32.89
N ALA A 106 28.85 26.30 33.77
CA ALA A 106 28.24 27.60 33.56
C ALA A 106 29.00 28.69 34.31
N PRO A 107 29.38 29.81 33.66
CA PRO A 107 30.05 30.91 34.34
C PRO A 107 29.10 31.60 35.33
N ARG A 108 29.57 31.86 36.56
CA ARG A 108 28.80 32.64 37.53
C ARG A 108 28.67 34.10 37.08
N SER A 109 27.60 34.77 37.52
CA SER A 109 27.33 36.18 37.22
C SER A 109 28.44 37.15 37.67
N ILE A 110 29.36 36.69 38.52
CA ILE A 110 30.54 37.43 38.98
C ILE A 110 31.78 36.60 38.59
N SER A 111 32.50 37.05 37.57
CA SER A 111 33.57 36.31 36.88
C SER A 111 34.77 35.88 37.75
N TRP A 112 35.01 36.53 38.90
CA TRP A 112 36.08 36.12 39.83
C TRP A 112 35.65 35.01 40.82
N LEU A 113 34.37 34.63 40.84
CA LEU A 113 33.83 33.54 41.66
C LEU A 113 33.85 32.17 40.95
N GLY A 114 34.43 32.08 39.75
CA GLY A 114 34.56 30.83 38.99
C GLY A 114 33.27 30.41 38.27
N SER A 115 33.11 29.10 38.06
CA SER A 115 31.99 28.46 37.37
C SER A 115 31.19 27.56 38.33
N ASP A 116 29.92 27.36 38.01
CA ASP A 116 29.12 26.27 38.57
C ASP A 116 29.20 25.07 37.62
N THR A 117 29.43 23.88 38.19
CA THR A 117 29.51 22.63 37.43
C THR A 117 28.32 21.76 37.82
N THR A 118 27.54 21.34 36.82
CA THR A 118 26.49 20.34 36.97
C THR A 118 26.87 19.13 36.13
N SER A 119 26.89 17.94 36.74
CA SER A 119 27.10 16.68 36.04
C SER A 119 25.79 15.89 36.01
N HIS A 120 25.55 15.18 34.90
CA HIS A 120 24.43 14.27 34.74
C HIS A 120 24.87 13.03 33.98
N GLU A 121 24.59 11.85 34.55
CA GLU A 121 24.80 10.60 33.86
C GLU A 121 23.62 10.29 32.93
N PHE A 122 23.91 9.77 31.76
CA PHE A 122 22.89 9.28 30.84
C PHE A 122 23.35 8.07 30.05
N THR A 123 22.39 7.27 29.62
CA THR A 123 22.66 6.08 28.81
C THR A 123 22.23 6.34 27.38
N VAL A 124 23.16 6.19 26.44
CA VAL A 124 22.88 6.16 25.01
C VAL A 124 22.56 4.71 24.62
N ASP A 125 21.46 4.53 23.93
CA ASP A 125 21.05 3.27 23.31
C ASP A 125 20.59 3.54 21.88
N THR A 126 21.36 3.05 20.92
CA THR A 126 21.06 3.15 19.49
C THR A 126 20.62 1.81 18.89
N THR A 127 20.53 0.75 19.70
CA THR A 127 20.24 -0.60 19.25
C THR A 127 18.73 -0.85 19.26
N PRO A 128 18.08 -1.07 18.10
CA PRO A 128 16.65 -1.38 18.07
C PRO A 128 16.30 -2.69 18.79
N PRO A 129 15.06 -2.84 19.29
CA PRO A 129 14.62 -4.09 19.88
C PRO A 129 14.63 -5.24 18.86
N ASP A 130 14.81 -6.48 19.32
CA ASP A 130 14.75 -7.66 18.45
C ASP A 130 13.30 -8.05 18.17
N LEU A 131 12.86 -7.95 16.92
CA LEU A 131 11.50 -8.25 16.48
C LEU A 131 11.48 -9.48 15.57
N GLN A 132 10.77 -10.51 16.02
CA GLN A 132 10.57 -11.78 15.33
C GLN A 132 9.08 -12.03 15.11
N VAL A 133 8.68 -12.13 13.84
CA VAL A 133 7.34 -12.48 13.36
C VAL A 133 7.49 -13.34 12.11
N ASP A 134 6.43 -14.07 11.72
CA ASP A 134 6.44 -14.79 10.45
C ASP A 134 6.49 -13.83 9.25
N ASP A 135 6.91 -14.31 8.08
CA ASP A 135 6.96 -13.51 6.86
C ASP A 135 5.56 -13.25 6.24
N SER A 136 4.59 -14.12 6.55
CA SER A 136 3.27 -14.06 5.95
C SER A 136 2.14 -14.61 6.82
N LEU A 137 0.91 -14.22 6.46
CA LEU A 137 -0.34 -14.66 7.07
C LEU A 137 -1.23 -15.30 6.00
N ARG A 138 -1.96 -16.36 6.37
CA ARG A 138 -2.78 -17.15 5.43
C ARG A 138 -4.19 -17.40 5.98
N PRO A 139 -5.10 -16.40 5.88
CA PRO A 139 -6.50 -16.59 6.26
C PRO A 139 -7.26 -17.51 5.28
N ASP A 140 -8.39 -18.04 5.74
CA ASP A 140 -9.28 -18.90 4.95
C ASP A 140 -10.04 -18.16 3.82
N GLY A 141 -9.97 -16.83 3.80
CA GLY A 141 -10.65 -16.01 2.80
C GLY A 141 -10.46 -14.50 3.02
N PRO A 142 -10.97 -13.67 2.10
CA PRO A 142 -10.95 -12.22 2.26
C PRO A 142 -11.77 -11.80 3.48
N ASN A 143 -11.32 -10.71 4.15
CA ASN A 143 -12.00 -10.14 5.31
C ASN A 143 -12.17 -11.10 6.51
N ARG A 144 -11.33 -12.15 6.59
CA ARG A 144 -11.31 -13.10 7.71
C ARG A 144 -10.21 -12.73 8.71
N PRO A 145 -10.45 -12.98 10.02
CA PRO A 145 -9.48 -12.67 11.06
C PRO A 145 -8.19 -13.49 10.88
N VAL A 146 -7.06 -12.88 11.20
CA VAL A 146 -5.76 -13.55 11.30
C VAL A 146 -5.17 -13.35 12.68
N THR A 147 -4.48 -14.36 13.19
CA THR A 147 -3.71 -14.22 14.43
C THR A 147 -2.27 -13.90 14.09
N VAL A 148 -1.79 -12.74 14.55
CA VAL A 148 -0.39 -12.36 14.48
C VAL A 148 0.29 -12.77 15.78
N THR A 149 1.34 -13.58 15.66
CA THR A 149 2.19 -14.00 16.77
C THR A 149 3.62 -13.58 16.55
N GLY A 150 4.31 -13.19 17.63
CA GLY A 150 5.72 -12.83 17.55
C GLY A 150 6.37 -12.65 18.89
N LYS A 151 7.64 -12.25 18.85
CA LYS A 151 8.45 -11.87 20.00
C LYS A 151 9.16 -10.54 19.71
N ALA A 152 9.11 -9.63 20.67
CA ALA A 152 9.74 -8.32 20.61
C ALA A 152 10.61 -8.12 21.85
N HIS A 153 11.81 -8.72 21.85
CA HIS A 153 12.70 -8.66 23.01
C HIS A 153 13.32 -7.26 23.14
N GLY A 154 13.26 -6.68 24.34
CA GLY A 154 13.74 -5.32 24.60
C GLY A 154 12.78 -4.21 24.19
N ALA A 155 11.59 -4.55 23.68
CA ALA A 155 10.57 -3.56 23.34
C ALA A 155 9.76 -3.13 24.57
N GLU A 156 9.54 -1.83 24.73
CA GLU A 156 8.59 -1.27 25.69
C GLU A 156 7.18 -1.20 25.11
N ARG A 157 7.08 -0.99 23.80
CA ARG A 157 5.82 -0.92 23.07
C ARG A 157 5.87 -1.76 21.79
N VAL A 158 4.81 -2.53 21.56
CA VAL A 158 4.59 -3.22 20.29
C VAL A 158 3.27 -2.74 19.70
N GLU A 159 3.28 -2.45 18.41
CA GLU A 159 2.11 -2.11 17.61
C GLU A 159 1.95 -3.10 16.47
N VAL A 160 0.74 -3.62 16.27
CA VAL A 160 0.36 -4.50 15.15
C VAL A 160 -0.78 -3.84 14.40
N ALA A 161 -0.63 -3.64 13.09
CA ALA A 161 -1.59 -2.90 12.27
C ALA A 161 -1.96 -1.52 12.87
N GLY A 162 -0.97 -0.82 13.43
CA GLY A 162 -1.13 0.49 14.07
C GLY A 162 -1.83 0.49 15.44
N LYS A 163 -2.13 -0.69 16.00
CA LYS A 163 -2.74 -0.83 17.34
C LYS A 163 -1.73 -1.37 18.34
N GLN A 164 -1.61 -0.74 19.50
CA GLN A 164 -0.74 -1.22 20.57
C GLN A 164 -1.23 -2.58 21.10
N VAL A 165 -0.31 -3.53 21.25
CA VAL A 165 -0.58 -4.88 21.76
C VAL A 165 0.18 -5.12 23.07
N ARG A 166 -0.38 -6.00 23.92
CA ARG A 166 0.27 -6.41 25.15
C ARG A 166 1.30 -7.50 24.85
N THR A 167 2.47 -7.37 25.46
CA THR A 167 3.53 -8.38 25.48
C THR A 167 3.60 -9.03 26.86
N ASP A 168 4.07 -10.27 26.91
CA ASP A 168 4.50 -10.91 28.15
C ASP A 168 5.90 -10.41 28.57
N PRO A 169 6.40 -10.78 29.77
CA PRO A 169 7.73 -10.37 30.23
C PRO A 169 8.90 -10.85 29.37
N GLN A 170 8.68 -11.82 28.47
CA GLN A 170 9.66 -12.31 27.51
C GLN A 170 9.51 -11.64 26.13
N GLY A 171 8.61 -10.65 26.02
CA GLY A 171 8.33 -9.92 24.79
C GLY A 171 7.42 -10.66 23.82
N ALA A 172 6.85 -11.82 24.18
CA ALA A 172 5.95 -12.54 23.30
C ALA A 172 4.58 -11.86 23.24
N PHE A 173 3.96 -11.86 22.05
CA PHE A 173 2.62 -11.33 21.84
C PHE A 173 1.82 -12.22 20.89
N SER A 174 0.50 -12.18 21.06
CA SER A 174 -0.47 -12.80 20.17
C SER A 174 -1.70 -11.90 20.10
N VAL A 175 -2.09 -11.50 18.90
CA VAL A 175 -3.22 -10.59 18.67
C VAL A 175 -4.02 -11.05 17.46
N VAL A 176 -5.33 -10.92 17.54
CA VAL A 176 -6.21 -11.11 16.38
C VAL A 176 -6.36 -9.78 15.63
N VAL A 177 -6.11 -9.80 14.32
CA VAL A 177 -6.44 -8.73 13.40
C VAL A 177 -7.69 -9.15 12.65
N ASP A 178 -8.83 -8.56 12.98
CA ASP A 178 -10.15 -9.01 12.50
C ASP A 178 -10.32 -8.91 10.97
N LYS A 179 -9.77 -7.85 10.38
CA LYS A 179 -9.88 -7.52 8.96
C LYS A 179 -8.51 -7.02 8.49
N PRO A 180 -7.58 -7.94 8.21
CA PRO A 180 -6.24 -7.53 7.85
C PRO A 180 -6.23 -6.93 6.44
N ASP A 181 -5.48 -5.83 6.29
CA ASP A 181 -5.09 -5.35 4.97
C ASP A 181 -4.15 -6.36 4.30
N ARG A 182 -3.75 -6.10 3.05
CA ARG A 182 -2.74 -6.93 2.37
C ARG A 182 -1.45 -7.05 3.19
N ASP A 183 -1.04 -5.96 3.82
CA ASP A 183 0.22 -5.87 4.55
C ASP A 183 -0.06 -5.55 6.01
N VAL A 184 0.38 -6.42 6.91
CA VAL A 184 0.26 -6.20 8.37
C VAL A 184 1.62 -5.77 8.90
N LYS A 185 1.74 -4.47 9.19
CA LYS A 185 2.95 -3.90 9.79
C LYS A 185 3.00 -4.19 11.29
N VAL A 186 4.15 -4.63 11.76
CA VAL A 186 4.49 -4.81 13.18
C VAL A 186 5.65 -3.90 13.52
N VAL A 187 5.49 -3.09 14.57
CA VAL A 187 6.50 -2.13 15.03
C VAL A 187 6.78 -2.38 16.50
N ALA A 188 8.03 -2.68 16.82
CA ALA A 188 8.54 -2.75 18.19
C ALA A 188 9.35 -1.49 18.48
N THR A 189 9.06 -0.81 19.58
CA THR A 189 9.75 0.39 20.05
C THR A 189 10.29 0.16 21.46
N ASP A 190 11.57 0.43 21.67
CA ASP A 190 12.20 0.36 23.01
C ASP A 190 12.01 1.66 23.81
N ALA A 191 12.63 1.72 24.99
CA ALA A 191 12.56 2.87 25.88
C ALA A 191 13.35 4.10 25.38
N ALA A 192 14.38 3.91 24.56
CA ALA A 192 15.13 4.99 23.90
C ALA A 192 14.39 5.56 22.68
N GLY A 193 13.36 4.87 22.19
CA GLY A 193 12.60 5.23 21.00
C GLY A 193 13.12 4.60 19.72
N ASN A 194 14.09 3.68 19.77
CA ASN A 194 14.54 2.94 18.60
C ASN A 194 13.43 1.98 18.14
N LYS A 195 13.34 1.77 16.83
CA LYS A 195 12.26 1.00 16.21
C LYS A 195 12.78 -0.16 15.38
N ALA A 196 12.19 -1.33 15.58
CA ALA A 196 12.28 -2.44 14.65
C ALA A 196 10.92 -2.62 13.95
N GLU A 197 10.95 -2.72 12.63
CA GLU A 197 9.75 -2.86 11.81
C GLU A 197 9.80 -4.15 10.98
N ARG A 198 8.66 -4.84 10.89
CA ARG A 198 8.44 -5.97 10.00
C ARG A 198 7.07 -5.84 9.34
N THR A 199 6.94 -6.35 8.11
CA THR A 199 5.68 -6.36 7.38
C THR A 199 5.38 -7.81 6.99
N MET A 200 4.25 -8.31 7.46
CA MET A 200 3.75 -9.64 7.08
C MET A 200 2.80 -9.47 5.90
N THR A 201 2.99 -10.25 4.83
CA THR A 201 2.06 -10.22 3.69
C THR A 201 0.91 -11.20 3.91
N VAL A 202 -0.32 -10.77 3.67
CA VAL A 202 -1.54 -11.58 3.78
C VAL A 202 -1.85 -12.21 2.44
N HIS A 203 -1.60 -13.52 2.35
CA HIS A 203 -1.86 -14.34 1.18
C HIS A 203 -3.17 -15.09 1.35
N ILE A 204 -4.14 -14.77 0.49
CA ILE A 204 -5.42 -15.48 0.45
C ILE A 204 -5.33 -16.49 -0.69
N LYS A 205 -5.56 -17.76 -0.38
CA LYS A 205 -5.67 -18.79 -1.40
C LYS A 205 -7.09 -18.78 -1.96
N HIS A 206 -7.23 -18.54 -3.26
CA HIS A 206 -8.46 -18.75 -4.00
C HIS A 206 -8.92 -20.22 -3.84
N PRO A 207 -10.21 -20.47 -3.54
CA PRO A 207 -10.75 -21.81 -3.25
C PRO A 207 -10.74 -22.77 -4.46
N GLY A 208 -10.47 -22.23 -5.65
CA GLY A 208 -10.51 -22.91 -6.94
C GLY A 208 -11.81 -22.61 -7.68
N MET A 209 -11.78 -22.71 -9.01
CA MET A 209 -12.98 -22.55 -9.85
C MET A 209 -12.88 -23.34 -11.15
N ARG A 210 -14.03 -23.82 -11.62
CA ARG A 210 -14.29 -24.34 -12.96
C ARG A 210 -15.43 -23.48 -13.50
N ALA A 211 -15.05 -22.38 -14.15
CA ALA A 211 -15.97 -21.34 -14.55
C ALA A 211 -16.31 -21.40 -16.04
N VAL A 212 -17.44 -20.80 -16.40
CA VAL A 212 -17.80 -20.44 -17.76
C VAL A 212 -18.13 -18.95 -17.82
N HIS A 213 -17.74 -18.28 -18.90
CA HIS A 213 -18.09 -16.88 -19.16
C HIS A 213 -19.56 -16.72 -19.57
N VAL A 214 -20.21 -15.67 -19.10
CA VAL A 214 -21.56 -15.31 -19.49
C VAL A 214 -21.66 -13.81 -19.67
N THR A 215 -22.09 -13.37 -20.85
CA THR A 215 -22.37 -11.95 -21.04
C THR A 215 -23.65 -11.54 -20.31
N GLY A 216 -23.74 -10.26 -19.93
CA GLY A 216 -24.95 -9.72 -19.31
C GLY A 216 -26.22 -9.98 -20.15
N MET A 217 -26.11 -9.85 -21.47
CA MET A 217 -27.20 -10.19 -22.39
C MET A 217 -27.50 -11.69 -22.45
N ALA A 218 -26.49 -12.56 -22.49
CA ALA A 218 -26.71 -14.01 -22.52
C ALA A 218 -27.46 -14.49 -21.28
N TRP A 219 -27.18 -13.90 -20.11
CA TRP A 219 -27.88 -14.19 -18.86
C TRP A 219 -29.40 -13.92 -18.92
N THR A 220 -29.82 -12.94 -19.72
CA THR A 220 -31.25 -12.62 -19.92
C THR A 220 -32.00 -13.62 -20.80
N SER A 221 -31.28 -14.50 -21.51
CA SER A 221 -31.87 -15.47 -22.42
C SER A 221 -31.93 -16.85 -21.78
N ASP A 222 -33.13 -17.36 -21.51
CA ASP A 222 -33.32 -18.71 -20.96
C ASP A 222 -32.61 -19.79 -21.81
N SER A 223 -32.59 -19.61 -23.13
CA SER A 223 -31.97 -20.56 -24.07
C SER A 223 -30.43 -20.63 -24.00
N LEU A 224 -29.80 -19.65 -23.35
CA LEU A 224 -28.36 -19.60 -23.07
C LEU A 224 -28.09 -19.83 -21.58
N ARG A 225 -28.90 -19.26 -20.69
CA ARG A 225 -28.75 -19.38 -19.24
C ARG A 225 -29.04 -20.80 -18.73
N GLU A 226 -30.14 -21.44 -19.14
CA GLU A 226 -30.51 -22.75 -18.56
C GLU A 226 -29.47 -23.85 -18.82
N PRO A 227 -28.87 -23.99 -20.03
CA PRO A 227 -27.77 -24.93 -20.23
C PRO A 227 -26.60 -24.73 -19.28
N ILE A 228 -26.28 -23.48 -18.91
CA ILE A 228 -25.21 -23.16 -17.95
C ILE A 228 -25.61 -23.56 -16.54
N LEU A 229 -26.85 -23.28 -16.14
CA LEU A 229 -27.39 -23.74 -14.86
C LEU A 229 -27.42 -25.27 -14.78
N ASP A 230 -27.68 -25.97 -15.89
CA ASP A 230 -27.61 -27.42 -15.96
C ASP A 230 -26.19 -27.96 -15.76
N LEU A 231 -25.15 -27.30 -16.29
CA LEU A 231 -23.76 -27.66 -15.99
C LEU A 231 -23.49 -27.58 -14.48
N ALA A 232 -24.00 -26.53 -13.82
CA ALA A 232 -23.85 -26.36 -12.38
C ALA A 232 -24.62 -27.43 -11.59
N ARG A 233 -25.88 -27.70 -11.95
CA ARG A 233 -26.70 -28.77 -11.34
C ARG A 233 -26.04 -30.15 -11.47
N GLN A 234 -25.32 -30.39 -12.57
CA GLN A 234 -24.56 -31.62 -12.82
C GLN A 234 -23.18 -31.65 -12.16
N GLY A 235 -22.78 -30.60 -11.43
CA GLY A 235 -21.46 -30.49 -10.79
C GLY A 235 -20.29 -30.39 -11.78
N LYS A 236 -20.56 -30.04 -13.04
CA LYS A 236 -19.54 -29.87 -14.09
C LYS A 236 -18.82 -28.51 -13.98
N ILE A 237 -19.51 -27.51 -13.45
CA ILE A 237 -18.98 -26.20 -13.08
C ILE A 237 -19.40 -25.88 -11.64
N ASP A 238 -18.62 -25.04 -10.96
CA ASP A 238 -18.89 -24.52 -9.61
C ASP A 238 -18.89 -23.00 -9.55
N THR A 239 -18.61 -22.34 -10.68
CA THR A 239 -18.50 -20.90 -10.79
C THR A 239 -19.13 -20.42 -12.09
N VAL A 240 -19.82 -19.29 -12.05
CA VAL A 240 -20.20 -18.52 -13.24
C VAL A 240 -19.41 -17.23 -13.23
N GLU A 241 -18.71 -16.96 -14.33
CA GLU A 241 -18.16 -15.63 -14.58
C GLU A 241 -19.21 -14.83 -15.36
N LEU A 242 -19.64 -13.70 -14.80
CA LEU A 242 -20.67 -12.83 -15.35
C LEU A 242 -20.14 -11.42 -15.51
N ASP A 243 -20.35 -10.82 -16.69
CA ASP A 243 -19.92 -9.44 -16.93
C ASP A 243 -20.56 -8.46 -15.92
N LEU A 244 -19.72 -7.57 -15.38
CA LEU A 244 -20.10 -6.32 -14.70
C LEU A 244 -20.09 -5.16 -15.70
N LYS A 245 -19.03 -5.10 -16.51
CA LYS A 245 -18.85 -4.18 -17.62
C LYS A 245 -17.99 -4.83 -18.70
N ASP A 246 -18.50 -4.85 -19.93
CA ASP A 246 -17.83 -5.48 -21.06
C ASP A 246 -17.01 -4.46 -21.88
N GLU A 247 -16.38 -4.93 -22.95
CA GLU A 247 -15.47 -4.14 -23.76
C GLU A 247 -16.13 -3.08 -24.66
N SER A 248 -17.46 -2.98 -24.62
CA SER A 248 -18.22 -1.85 -25.14
C SER A 248 -18.26 -0.66 -24.17
N GLY A 249 -17.85 -0.84 -22.91
CA GLY A 249 -17.93 0.18 -21.86
C GLY A 249 -19.29 0.25 -21.17
N GLU A 250 -20.22 -0.63 -21.50
CA GLU A 250 -21.54 -0.72 -20.86
C GLU A 250 -21.47 -1.47 -19.53
N VAL A 251 -22.06 -0.90 -18.48
CA VAL A 251 -22.26 -1.56 -17.19
C VAL A 251 -23.58 -2.31 -17.24
N VAL A 252 -23.51 -3.63 -17.19
CA VAL A 252 -24.61 -4.52 -17.62
C VAL A 252 -25.61 -4.86 -16.50
N TYR A 253 -25.43 -4.35 -15.29
CA TYR A 253 -26.37 -4.44 -14.17
C TYR A 253 -26.78 -3.03 -13.70
N ASP A 254 -27.77 -2.93 -12.82
CA ASP A 254 -28.26 -1.64 -12.28
C ASP A 254 -27.30 -1.03 -11.23
N SER A 255 -26.13 -0.60 -11.69
CA SER A 255 -25.08 0.00 -10.87
C SER A 255 -25.49 1.38 -10.34
N GLN A 256 -25.14 1.67 -9.09
CA GLN A 256 -25.36 2.97 -8.44
C GLN A 256 -24.10 3.84 -8.45
N VAL A 257 -23.03 3.44 -9.16
CA VAL A 257 -21.82 4.23 -9.31
C VAL A 257 -22.15 5.55 -10.02
N PRO A 258 -21.94 6.73 -9.39
CA PRO A 258 -22.40 8.00 -9.93
C PRO A 258 -21.88 8.32 -11.33
N MET A 259 -20.60 8.03 -11.59
CA MET A 259 -20.00 8.26 -12.90
C MET A 259 -20.61 7.36 -13.98
N ALA A 260 -20.92 6.09 -13.67
CA ALA A 260 -21.57 5.17 -14.62
C ALA A 260 -22.95 5.68 -15.06
N GLN A 261 -23.72 6.17 -14.08
CA GLN A 261 -25.03 6.79 -14.31
C GLN A 261 -24.92 8.08 -15.12
N GLN A 262 -23.99 8.96 -14.75
CA GLN A 262 -23.77 10.25 -15.41
C GLN A 262 -23.42 10.10 -16.90
N ILE A 263 -22.59 9.12 -17.26
CA ILE A 263 -22.16 8.89 -18.64
C ILE A 263 -23.12 7.99 -19.44
N GLY A 264 -24.19 7.48 -18.83
CA GLY A 264 -25.15 6.59 -19.48
C GLY A 264 -24.63 5.18 -19.77
N ALA A 265 -23.61 4.74 -19.02
CA ALA A 265 -23.02 3.40 -19.16
C ALA A 265 -23.94 2.30 -18.62
N VAL A 266 -24.79 2.61 -17.62
CA VAL A 266 -25.66 1.63 -16.96
C VAL A 266 -26.79 1.18 -17.90
N LYS A 267 -26.89 -0.13 -18.14
CA LYS A 267 -27.92 -0.75 -18.98
C LYS A 267 -28.92 -1.61 -18.21
N GLY A 268 -28.52 -2.16 -17.06
CA GLY A 268 -29.42 -2.94 -16.22
C GLY A 268 -29.98 -4.20 -16.89
N TYR A 269 -29.17 -4.93 -17.67
CA TYR A 269 -29.59 -6.17 -18.33
C TYR A 269 -30.05 -7.23 -17.32
N TYR A 270 -29.43 -7.30 -16.13
CA TYR A 270 -29.87 -8.20 -15.06
C TYR A 270 -29.87 -7.53 -13.68
N ASN A 271 -30.63 -8.12 -12.74
CA ASN A 271 -30.61 -7.74 -11.34
C ASN A 271 -29.50 -8.51 -10.60
N ALA A 272 -28.43 -7.81 -10.20
CA ALA A 272 -27.27 -8.44 -9.60
C ALA A 272 -27.58 -9.21 -8.32
N ARG A 273 -28.37 -8.65 -7.40
CA ARG A 273 -28.72 -9.33 -6.13
C ARG A 273 -29.50 -10.62 -6.39
N GLN A 274 -30.51 -10.56 -7.25
CA GLN A 274 -31.30 -11.75 -7.60
C GLN A 274 -30.44 -12.83 -8.26
N THR A 275 -29.55 -12.44 -9.17
CA THR A 275 -28.61 -13.37 -9.82
C THR A 275 -27.67 -14.03 -8.81
N LEU A 276 -27.10 -13.24 -7.90
CA LEU A 276 -26.22 -13.74 -6.83
C LEU A 276 -26.98 -14.70 -5.91
N ASP A 277 -28.17 -14.33 -5.43
CA ASP A 277 -29.01 -15.19 -4.59
C ASP A 277 -29.34 -16.52 -5.27
N GLN A 278 -29.63 -16.49 -6.57
CA GLN A 278 -29.90 -17.69 -7.36
C GLN A 278 -28.67 -18.60 -7.45
N LEU A 279 -27.52 -18.07 -7.84
CA LEU A 279 -26.30 -18.85 -8.05
C LEU A 279 -25.73 -19.37 -6.72
N HIS A 280 -25.66 -18.52 -5.69
CA HIS A 280 -25.23 -18.92 -4.35
C HIS A 280 -26.18 -19.94 -3.72
N GLY A 281 -27.50 -19.82 -3.95
CA GLY A 281 -28.49 -20.82 -3.53
C GLY A 281 -28.28 -22.20 -4.16
N MET A 282 -27.60 -22.26 -5.30
CA MET A 282 -27.16 -23.50 -5.97
C MET A 282 -25.75 -23.96 -5.54
N GLY A 283 -25.08 -23.22 -4.65
CA GLY A 283 -23.69 -23.46 -4.27
C GLY A 283 -22.67 -23.05 -5.34
N VAL A 284 -23.06 -22.18 -6.27
CA VAL A 284 -22.23 -21.70 -7.39
C VAL A 284 -21.64 -20.33 -7.02
N ARG A 285 -20.31 -20.18 -7.15
CA ARG A 285 -19.61 -18.90 -6.98
C ARG A 285 -19.86 -17.97 -8.16
N VAL A 286 -19.74 -16.66 -7.95
CA VAL A 286 -19.91 -15.66 -9.02
C VAL A 286 -18.69 -14.76 -9.12
N VAL A 287 -18.01 -14.81 -10.28
CA VAL A 287 -16.91 -13.91 -10.64
C VAL A 287 -17.48 -12.79 -11.50
N GLY A 288 -17.28 -11.54 -11.11
CA GLY A 288 -17.69 -10.39 -11.90
C GLY A 288 -16.58 -9.92 -12.83
N ARG A 289 -16.70 -10.07 -14.16
CA ARG A 289 -15.71 -9.54 -15.10
C ARG A 289 -15.89 -8.04 -15.33
N LEU A 290 -14.80 -7.31 -15.22
CA LEU A 290 -14.77 -5.87 -15.36
C LEU A 290 -13.72 -5.45 -16.39
N VAL A 291 -14.15 -5.06 -17.58
CA VAL A 291 -13.26 -4.48 -18.58
C VAL A 291 -12.83 -3.07 -18.13
N ALA A 292 -11.54 -2.90 -17.83
CA ALA A 292 -11.02 -1.68 -17.22
C ALA A 292 -10.84 -0.52 -18.22
N PHE A 293 -9.83 -0.61 -19.09
CA PHE A 293 -9.37 0.56 -19.85
C PHE A 293 -9.82 0.60 -21.31
N LYS A 294 -10.28 -0.53 -21.87
CA LYS A 294 -10.98 -0.55 -23.18
C LYS A 294 -12.44 -0.13 -22.98
N ASP A 295 -12.68 1.16 -22.83
CA ASP A 295 -13.96 1.73 -22.43
C ASP A 295 -14.34 2.93 -23.32
N PRO A 296 -14.99 2.69 -24.48
CA PRO A 296 -15.35 3.77 -25.39
C PRO A 296 -16.46 4.67 -24.85
N VAL A 297 -17.31 4.20 -23.91
CA VAL A 297 -18.35 5.03 -23.27
C VAL A 297 -17.69 6.10 -22.39
N LEU A 298 -16.81 5.69 -21.47
CA LEU A 298 -16.05 6.62 -20.64
C LEU A 298 -15.11 7.48 -21.47
N GLY A 299 -14.45 6.90 -22.47
CA GLY A 299 -13.55 7.62 -23.36
C GLY A 299 -14.25 8.75 -24.11
N ALA A 300 -15.40 8.47 -24.72
CA ALA A 300 -16.19 9.46 -25.45
C ALA A 300 -16.75 10.53 -24.51
N ALA A 301 -17.29 10.14 -23.35
CA ALA A 301 -17.80 11.08 -22.35
C ALA A 301 -16.71 12.03 -21.86
N SER A 302 -15.51 11.51 -21.56
CA SER A 302 -14.37 12.32 -21.12
C SER A 302 -13.89 13.27 -22.20
N TRP A 303 -13.74 12.78 -23.44
CA TRP A 303 -13.30 13.63 -24.54
C TRP A 303 -14.30 14.78 -24.81
N ASN A 304 -15.58 14.45 -24.93
CA ASN A 304 -16.63 15.41 -25.28
C ASN A 304 -16.91 16.43 -24.17
N SER A 305 -16.57 16.11 -22.91
CA SER A 305 -16.69 17.03 -21.77
C SER A 305 -15.44 17.88 -21.53
N GLY A 306 -14.45 17.84 -22.43
CA GLY A 306 -13.25 18.67 -22.32
C GLY A 306 -12.17 18.11 -21.39
N HIS A 307 -12.17 16.78 -21.18
CA HIS A 307 -11.16 16.06 -20.38
C HIS A 307 -10.30 15.13 -21.25
N PRO A 308 -9.54 15.65 -22.23
CA PRO A 308 -8.72 14.84 -23.11
C PRO A 308 -7.59 14.10 -22.36
N GLU A 309 -7.18 14.56 -21.19
CA GLU A 309 -6.21 13.89 -20.32
C GLU A 309 -6.64 12.48 -19.86
N ARG A 310 -7.94 12.18 -19.92
CA ARG A 310 -8.52 10.89 -19.50
C ARG A 310 -8.52 9.81 -20.59
N VAL A 311 -8.00 10.10 -21.78
CA VAL A 311 -7.84 9.10 -22.86
C VAL A 311 -6.38 8.92 -23.22
N VAL A 312 -6.03 7.73 -23.72
CA VAL A 312 -4.74 7.55 -24.39
C VAL A 312 -4.77 8.33 -25.71
N GLN A 313 -3.68 9.04 -26.02
CA GLN A 313 -3.61 9.92 -27.18
C GLN A 313 -2.50 9.48 -28.13
N THR A 314 -2.59 9.91 -29.39
CA THR A 314 -1.47 9.93 -30.31
C THR A 314 -0.47 11.02 -29.93
N ALA A 315 0.73 10.98 -30.50
CA ALA A 315 1.71 12.06 -30.38
C ALA A 315 1.14 13.44 -30.82
N GLY A 316 0.20 13.44 -31.76
CA GLY A 316 -0.52 14.65 -32.21
C GLY A 316 -1.66 15.11 -31.31
N GLY A 317 -1.97 14.39 -30.23
CA GLY A 317 -2.99 14.75 -29.23
C GLY A 317 -4.40 14.25 -29.54
N SER A 318 -4.63 13.56 -30.66
CA SER A 318 -5.92 12.91 -30.96
C SER A 318 -6.12 11.63 -30.14
N PRO A 319 -7.37 11.15 -29.94
CA PRO A 319 -7.60 9.88 -29.25
C PRO A 319 -6.91 8.70 -29.94
N TRP A 320 -6.28 7.83 -29.15
CA TRP A 320 -5.66 6.62 -29.65
C TRP A 320 -6.74 5.57 -29.95
N SER A 321 -6.80 5.09 -31.20
CA SER A 321 -7.78 4.10 -31.62
C SER A 321 -7.29 2.66 -31.52
N SER A 322 -6.01 2.41 -31.86
CA SER A 322 -5.45 1.06 -31.97
C SER A 322 -6.23 0.12 -32.90
N GLY A 323 -7.05 0.63 -33.83
CA GLY A 323 -7.95 -0.18 -34.67
C GLY A 323 -9.24 -0.64 -33.97
N TYR A 324 -9.46 -0.25 -32.72
CA TYR A 324 -10.66 -0.61 -31.94
C TYR A 324 -11.77 0.46 -32.00
N GLY A 325 -11.64 1.46 -32.87
CA GLY A 325 -12.57 2.59 -32.97
C GLY A 325 -12.10 3.83 -32.21
N GLN A 326 -12.84 4.93 -32.33
CA GLN A 326 -12.50 6.17 -31.63
C GLN A 326 -12.78 6.03 -30.13
N TYR A 327 -11.97 6.72 -29.31
CA TYR A 327 -12.11 6.75 -27.83
C TYR A 327 -11.98 5.40 -27.13
N ALA A 328 -11.51 4.37 -27.83
CA ALA A 328 -11.53 3.00 -27.34
C ALA A 328 -10.73 2.79 -26.04
N PHE A 329 -9.69 3.59 -25.78
CA PHE A 329 -8.82 3.41 -24.62
C PHE A 329 -8.76 4.65 -23.73
N THR A 330 -9.20 4.46 -22.50
CA THR A 330 -9.08 5.44 -21.40
C THR A 330 -7.69 5.38 -20.78
N ASN A 331 -7.30 6.48 -20.13
CA ASN A 331 -5.97 6.64 -19.57
C ASN A 331 -5.86 5.99 -18.18
N PHE A 332 -5.14 4.89 -18.09
CA PHE A 332 -4.89 4.17 -16.83
C PHE A 332 -4.00 4.92 -15.82
N ALA A 333 -3.40 6.05 -16.20
CA ALA A 333 -2.69 6.95 -15.28
C ALA A 333 -3.59 8.05 -14.70
N ASP A 334 -4.81 8.24 -15.23
CA ASP A 334 -5.71 9.29 -14.77
C ASP A 334 -6.46 8.86 -13.50
N PRO A 335 -6.45 9.66 -12.42
CA PRO A 335 -7.08 9.28 -11.16
C PRO A 335 -8.61 9.16 -11.25
N VAL A 336 -9.30 9.90 -12.14
CA VAL A 336 -10.76 9.79 -12.30
C VAL A 336 -11.13 8.50 -13.04
N VAL A 337 -10.38 8.15 -14.09
CA VAL A 337 -10.54 6.87 -14.82
C VAL A 337 -10.29 5.68 -13.89
N ARG A 338 -9.23 5.74 -13.08
CA ARG A 338 -8.91 4.71 -12.10
C ARG A 338 -10.01 4.58 -11.05
N GLN A 339 -10.44 5.70 -10.46
CA GLN A 339 -11.47 5.69 -9.41
C GLN A 339 -12.80 5.12 -9.93
N TYR A 340 -13.20 5.45 -11.16
CA TYR A 340 -14.40 4.88 -11.78
C TYR A 340 -14.42 3.35 -11.80
N ASN A 341 -13.30 2.73 -12.21
CA ASN A 341 -13.19 1.27 -12.24
C ASN A 341 -13.12 0.68 -10.83
N VAL A 342 -12.40 1.33 -9.91
CA VAL A 342 -12.36 0.95 -8.48
C VAL A 342 -13.75 0.99 -7.85
N ASP A 343 -14.57 2.01 -8.16
CA ASP A 343 -15.93 2.17 -7.62
C ASP A 343 -16.85 1.04 -8.10
N ILE A 344 -16.78 0.64 -9.37
CA ILE A 344 -17.53 -0.52 -9.89
C ILE A 344 -17.07 -1.81 -9.22
N ALA A 345 -15.76 -2.04 -9.10
CA ALA A 345 -15.21 -3.22 -8.43
C ALA A 345 -15.64 -3.29 -6.96
N ALA A 346 -15.58 -2.16 -6.26
CA ALA A 346 -16.00 -2.04 -4.86
C ALA A 346 -17.51 -2.29 -4.70
N GLU A 347 -18.34 -1.75 -5.60
CA GLU A 347 -19.77 -2.01 -5.60
C GLU A 347 -20.08 -3.50 -5.84
N ALA A 348 -19.43 -4.14 -6.81
CA ALA A 348 -19.62 -5.57 -7.08
C ALA A 348 -19.25 -6.43 -5.85
N ALA A 349 -18.11 -6.15 -5.21
CA ALA A 349 -17.74 -6.83 -3.97
C ALA A 349 -18.78 -6.59 -2.86
N GLN A 350 -19.30 -5.37 -2.72
CA GLN A 350 -20.34 -5.03 -1.74
C GLN A 350 -21.70 -5.71 -2.05
N LEU A 351 -21.99 -5.97 -3.33
CA LEU A 351 -23.16 -6.69 -3.79
C LEU A 351 -23.07 -8.19 -3.48
N GLY A 352 -21.87 -8.72 -3.25
CA GLY A 352 -21.65 -10.11 -2.87
C GLY A 352 -21.08 -10.97 -4.01
N PHE A 353 -20.56 -10.38 -5.09
CA PHE A 353 -19.71 -11.14 -5.99
C PHE A 353 -18.53 -11.73 -5.21
N ASP A 354 -18.21 -13.00 -5.45
CA ASP A 354 -17.12 -13.69 -4.76
C ASP A 354 -15.74 -13.16 -5.17
N ASP A 355 -15.65 -12.76 -6.43
CA ASP A 355 -14.46 -12.34 -7.11
C ASP A 355 -14.79 -11.17 -8.05
N VAL A 356 -13.87 -10.22 -8.19
CA VAL A 356 -13.84 -9.27 -9.31
C VAL A 356 -12.64 -9.62 -10.19
N LEU A 357 -12.90 -9.90 -11.46
CA LEU A 357 -11.87 -10.24 -12.43
C LEU A 357 -11.71 -9.10 -13.43
N TYR A 358 -10.64 -8.33 -13.30
CA TYR A 358 -10.34 -7.32 -14.32
C TYR A 358 -10.03 -7.99 -15.66
N ASP A 359 -10.56 -7.41 -16.73
CA ASP A 359 -10.15 -7.67 -18.10
C ASP A 359 -9.74 -6.35 -18.76
N TYR A 360 -8.95 -6.41 -19.84
CA TYR A 360 -8.39 -5.23 -20.50
C TYR A 360 -7.71 -4.23 -19.52
N VAL A 361 -7.11 -4.75 -18.44
CA VAL A 361 -6.25 -4.01 -17.51
C VAL A 361 -4.84 -3.91 -18.09
N ARG A 362 -4.73 -3.13 -19.15
CA ARG A 362 -3.55 -3.02 -20.01
C ARG A 362 -3.51 -1.72 -20.80
N ARG A 363 -2.35 -1.43 -21.38
CA ARG A 363 -2.19 -0.41 -22.43
C ARG A 363 -2.77 -0.93 -23.77
N PRO A 364 -3.27 -0.03 -24.65
CA PRO A 364 -3.60 -0.39 -26.04
C PRO A 364 -2.39 -0.94 -26.82
N ASP A 365 -2.69 -1.65 -27.90
CA ASP A 365 -1.67 -2.09 -28.86
C ASP A 365 -1.05 -0.89 -29.60
N GLY A 366 0.18 -1.08 -30.09
CA GLY A 366 0.94 -0.12 -30.89
C GLY A 366 2.18 0.45 -30.20
N HIS A 367 3.00 1.18 -30.95
CA HIS A 367 4.31 1.63 -30.47
C HIS A 367 4.18 2.73 -29.41
N ILE A 368 4.85 2.54 -28.27
CA ILE A 368 4.71 3.45 -27.13
C ILE A 368 5.26 4.86 -27.41
N ASN A 369 6.25 5.00 -28.29
CA ASN A 369 6.81 6.29 -28.71
C ASN A 369 5.84 7.11 -29.57
N GLU A 370 4.80 6.49 -30.12
CA GLU A 370 3.72 7.16 -30.86
C GLU A 370 2.53 7.52 -29.96
N MET A 371 2.52 6.99 -28.73
CA MET A 371 1.48 7.24 -27.74
C MET A 371 1.88 8.35 -26.80
N ARG A 372 0.88 9.13 -26.39
CA ARG A 372 0.94 10.02 -25.25
C ARG A 372 -0.05 9.52 -24.21
N ILE A 373 0.45 9.27 -23.01
CA ILE A 373 -0.32 8.88 -21.83
C ILE A 373 -0.22 10.06 -20.84
N PRO A 374 -1.19 10.99 -20.84
CA PRO A 374 -1.14 12.17 -19.99
C PRO A 374 -0.95 11.80 -18.50
N ASN A 375 -0.18 12.61 -17.77
CA ASN A 375 0.05 12.45 -16.33
C ASN A 375 0.69 11.13 -15.89
N LEU A 376 1.19 10.30 -16.81
CA LEU A 376 1.92 9.08 -16.47
C LEU A 376 3.22 9.45 -15.75
N VAL A 377 3.39 8.90 -14.54
CA VAL A 377 4.64 8.94 -13.76
C VAL A 377 5.21 7.53 -13.72
N GLY A 378 6.49 7.38 -14.07
CA GLY A 378 7.13 6.07 -14.16
C GLY A 378 6.78 5.32 -15.45
N THR A 379 6.71 4.00 -15.38
CA THR A 379 6.42 3.15 -16.55
C THR A 379 4.92 2.78 -16.60
N PRO A 380 4.38 2.45 -17.78
CA PRO A 380 3.02 1.91 -17.91
C PRO A 380 2.75 0.70 -17.02
N GLU A 381 3.70 -0.22 -16.92
CA GLU A 381 3.59 -1.43 -16.10
C GLU A 381 3.41 -1.09 -14.63
N ALA A 382 4.22 -0.14 -14.11
CA ALA A 382 4.11 0.32 -12.75
C ALA A 382 2.75 1.00 -12.47
N ALA A 383 2.22 1.77 -13.44
CA ALA A 383 0.90 2.40 -13.31
C ALA A 383 -0.24 1.37 -13.27
N ILE A 384 -0.16 0.30 -14.08
CA ILE A 384 -1.11 -0.82 -14.05
C ILE A 384 -1.02 -1.60 -12.74
N ALA A 385 0.19 -1.92 -12.28
CA ALA A 385 0.40 -2.62 -11.01
C ALA A 385 -0.13 -1.79 -9.82
N ASP A 386 0.12 -0.48 -9.82
CA ASP A 386 -0.38 0.42 -8.79
C ASP A 386 -1.92 0.57 -8.79
N PHE A 387 -2.54 0.53 -9.98
CA PHE A 387 -4.00 0.48 -10.10
C PHE A 387 -4.59 -0.81 -9.51
N LEU A 388 -3.96 -1.96 -9.74
CA LEU A 388 -4.35 -3.23 -9.12
C LEU A 388 -4.17 -3.17 -7.59
N ARG A 389 -3.07 -2.59 -7.10
CA ARG A 389 -2.82 -2.39 -5.67
C ARG A 389 -3.91 -1.57 -5.01
N GLN A 390 -4.33 -0.48 -5.65
CA GLN A 390 -5.44 0.35 -5.19
C GLN A 390 -6.75 -0.43 -5.12
N THR A 391 -7.10 -1.15 -6.20
CA THR A 391 -8.37 -1.88 -6.26
C THR A 391 -8.43 -3.03 -5.26
N GLN A 392 -7.32 -3.77 -5.07
CA GLN A 392 -7.31 -4.96 -4.23
C GLN A 392 -7.71 -4.64 -2.80
N THR A 393 -7.25 -3.51 -2.26
CA THR A 393 -7.61 -3.05 -0.92
C THR A 393 -9.12 -2.88 -0.79
N GLU A 394 -9.75 -2.19 -1.75
CA GLU A 394 -11.20 -1.96 -1.75
C GLU A 394 -11.99 -3.27 -1.87
N VAL A 395 -11.60 -4.15 -2.80
CA VAL A 395 -12.28 -5.43 -3.05
C VAL A 395 -12.15 -6.39 -1.86
N ARG A 396 -10.93 -6.56 -1.32
CA ARG A 396 -10.69 -7.45 -0.16
C ARG A 396 -11.42 -6.97 1.10
N SER A 397 -11.44 -5.66 1.35
CA SER A 397 -12.13 -5.09 2.52
C SER A 397 -13.64 -5.40 2.53
N ARG A 398 -14.20 -5.68 1.35
CA ARG A 398 -15.61 -6.01 1.10
C ARG A 398 -15.88 -7.50 1.00
N GLY A 399 -14.86 -8.34 1.16
CA GLY A 399 -15.01 -9.80 1.24
C GLY A 399 -14.93 -10.53 -0.09
N ALA A 400 -14.41 -9.90 -1.14
CA ALA A 400 -14.19 -10.52 -2.44
C ALA A 400 -12.68 -10.65 -2.78
N LEU A 401 -12.36 -11.47 -3.77
CA LEU A 401 -11.01 -11.62 -4.32
C LEU A 401 -10.83 -10.77 -5.57
N LEU A 402 -9.61 -10.30 -5.83
CA LEU A 402 -9.27 -9.58 -7.05
C LEU A 402 -8.44 -10.47 -7.99
N GLY A 403 -8.97 -10.74 -9.18
CA GLY A 403 -8.25 -11.35 -10.28
C GLY A 403 -7.87 -10.35 -11.37
N ALA A 404 -6.87 -10.70 -12.18
CA ALA A 404 -6.55 -9.97 -13.41
C ALA A 404 -6.38 -10.93 -14.60
N SER A 405 -7.17 -10.70 -15.66
CA SER A 405 -7.00 -11.36 -16.95
C SER A 405 -5.79 -10.77 -17.67
N VAL A 406 -4.86 -11.64 -18.06
CA VAL A 406 -3.63 -11.25 -18.75
C VAL A 406 -3.59 -11.91 -20.12
N PHE A 407 -3.17 -11.16 -21.14
CA PHE A 407 -3.03 -11.73 -22.47
C PHE A 407 -1.92 -12.77 -22.46
N GLY A 408 -2.12 -13.89 -23.15
CA GLY A 408 -1.14 -14.97 -23.19
C GLY A 408 0.26 -14.48 -23.53
N ILE A 409 0.38 -13.55 -24.49
CA ILE A 409 1.69 -13.06 -24.94
C ILE A 409 2.44 -12.20 -23.91
N ALA A 410 1.76 -11.68 -22.90
CA ALA A 410 2.36 -10.84 -21.86
C ALA A 410 3.48 -11.56 -21.08
N VAL A 411 3.48 -12.90 -21.07
CA VAL A 411 4.55 -13.67 -20.40
C VAL A 411 5.90 -13.56 -21.12
N ASP A 412 5.90 -13.32 -22.43
CA ASP A 412 7.10 -13.16 -23.26
C ASP A 412 7.38 -11.68 -23.55
N ARG A 413 6.31 -10.92 -23.85
CA ARG A 413 6.38 -9.51 -24.29
C ARG A 413 5.53 -8.60 -23.40
N PRO A 414 5.80 -8.52 -22.08
CA PRO A 414 4.94 -7.80 -21.12
C PRO A 414 4.80 -6.30 -21.44
N THR A 415 5.87 -5.68 -21.92
CA THR A 415 5.94 -4.23 -22.15
C THR A 415 5.16 -3.76 -23.37
N GLU A 416 4.84 -4.66 -24.32
CA GLU A 416 4.05 -4.33 -25.50
C GLU A 416 2.62 -3.93 -25.13
N ILE A 417 2.13 -4.32 -23.96
CA ILE A 417 0.76 -4.02 -23.51
C ILE A 417 0.71 -3.62 -22.03
N ALA A 418 1.86 -3.35 -21.41
CA ALA A 418 1.98 -2.96 -20.00
C ALA A 418 1.45 -4.02 -19.01
N GLN A 419 1.57 -5.31 -19.33
CA GLN A 419 1.20 -6.41 -18.44
C GLN A 419 2.46 -7.13 -17.94
N ASP A 420 3.19 -6.50 -17.01
CA ASP A 420 4.28 -7.16 -16.31
C ASP A 420 3.72 -8.17 -15.31
N ILE A 421 3.83 -9.45 -15.66
CA ILE A 421 3.24 -10.55 -14.89
C ILE A 421 3.75 -10.58 -13.46
N ARG A 422 5.04 -10.31 -13.22
CA ARG A 422 5.60 -10.36 -11.87
C ARG A 422 5.12 -9.19 -11.02
N GLN A 423 5.11 -7.98 -11.58
CA GLN A 423 4.59 -6.79 -10.89
C GLN A 423 3.09 -6.90 -10.61
N MET A 424 2.30 -7.39 -11.56
CA MET A 424 0.85 -7.60 -11.41
C MET A 424 0.48 -8.74 -10.46
N SER A 425 1.41 -9.69 -10.20
CA SER A 425 1.17 -10.84 -9.30
C SER A 425 1.38 -10.50 -7.82
N GLN A 426 2.20 -9.49 -7.53
CA GLN A 426 1.99 -8.66 -6.34
C GLN A 426 0.62 -7.99 -6.55
N TYR A 427 -0.16 -7.54 -5.61
CA TYR A 427 -1.43 -6.80 -5.87
C TYR A 427 -2.65 -7.54 -6.46
N VAL A 428 -2.59 -8.82 -6.88
CA VAL A 428 -3.80 -9.63 -7.16
C VAL A 428 -3.81 -10.93 -6.34
N ASP A 429 -4.99 -11.54 -6.22
CA ASP A 429 -5.20 -12.85 -5.59
C ASP A 429 -4.95 -14.00 -6.58
N TYR A 430 -5.25 -13.78 -7.86
CA TYR A 430 -4.91 -14.68 -8.95
C TYR A 430 -4.73 -13.93 -10.27
N ILE A 431 -3.97 -14.51 -11.19
CA ILE A 431 -3.92 -14.10 -12.59
C ILE A 431 -4.66 -15.12 -13.45
N ALA A 432 -5.33 -14.64 -14.49
CA ALA A 432 -6.07 -15.45 -15.44
C ALA A 432 -5.49 -15.28 -16.85
N PRO A 433 -4.44 -16.04 -17.21
CA PRO A 433 -3.84 -15.94 -18.54
C PRO A 433 -4.79 -16.47 -19.62
N MET A 434 -5.00 -15.65 -20.66
CA MET A 434 -5.77 -15.98 -21.86
C MET A 434 -4.89 -16.72 -22.86
N VAL A 435 -4.93 -18.05 -22.79
CA VAL A 435 -4.06 -18.96 -23.55
C VAL A 435 -4.76 -19.61 -24.74
N TYR A 436 -5.74 -18.91 -25.33
CA TYR A 436 -6.57 -19.40 -26.45
C TYR A 436 -5.72 -19.88 -27.63
N PRO A 437 -5.76 -21.19 -27.99
CA PRO A 437 -4.94 -21.75 -29.07
C PRO A 437 -5.08 -21.03 -30.42
N SER A 438 -6.26 -20.49 -30.71
CA SER A 438 -6.53 -19.77 -31.96
C SER A 438 -5.84 -18.40 -32.08
N HIS A 439 -5.30 -17.86 -30.98
CA HIS A 439 -4.73 -16.51 -30.92
C HIS A 439 -3.20 -16.50 -31.04
N TRP A 440 -2.59 -17.66 -31.26
CA TRP A 440 -1.14 -17.80 -31.39
C TRP A 440 -0.70 -17.97 -32.84
N ALA A 441 0.40 -17.32 -33.20
CA ALA A 441 1.04 -17.54 -34.50
C ALA A 441 1.74 -18.91 -34.53
N ALA A 442 1.90 -19.48 -35.73
CA ALA A 442 2.68 -20.70 -35.91
C ALA A 442 4.12 -20.53 -35.38
N GLY A 443 4.59 -21.49 -34.59
CA GLY A 443 5.93 -21.49 -33.99
C GLY A 443 6.00 -20.87 -32.58
N GLU A 444 4.95 -20.21 -32.09
CA GLU A 444 4.91 -19.67 -30.73
C GLU A 444 5.12 -20.78 -29.70
N PHE A 445 5.99 -20.54 -28.71
CA PHE A 445 6.46 -21.54 -27.74
C PHE A 445 7.02 -22.84 -28.37
N GLY A 446 7.46 -22.79 -29.64
CA GLY A 446 7.94 -23.96 -30.38
C GLY A 446 6.83 -24.94 -30.76
N VAL A 447 5.58 -24.49 -30.87
CA VAL A 447 4.42 -25.27 -31.31
C VAL A 447 4.12 -24.96 -32.77
N GLY A 448 4.15 -25.99 -33.63
CA GLY A 448 4.09 -25.80 -35.08
C GLY A 448 2.75 -25.24 -35.57
N ASN A 449 1.64 -25.74 -35.02
CA ASN A 449 0.30 -25.21 -35.30
C ASN A 449 -0.50 -25.12 -33.99
N PRO A 450 -0.41 -24.01 -33.26
CA PRO A 450 -1.05 -23.87 -31.96
C PRO A 450 -2.54 -24.18 -31.97
N ASN A 451 -3.28 -23.68 -32.97
CA ASN A 451 -4.74 -23.80 -33.02
C ASN A 451 -5.23 -25.25 -33.18
N SER A 452 -4.44 -26.11 -33.84
CA SER A 452 -4.72 -27.55 -33.93
C SER A 452 -3.91 -28.42 -32.97
N GLN A 453 -3.06 -27.82 -32.13
CA GLN A 453 -2.26 -28.48 -31.09
C GLN A 453 -2.55 -27.87 -29.72
N PRO A 454 -3.82 -27.90 -29.26
CA PRO A 454 -4.25 -27.12 -28.11
C PRO A 454 -3.59 -27.55 -26.80
N TYR A 455 -3.31 -28.84 -26.61
CA TYR A 455 -2.56 -29.31 -25.44
C TYR A 455 -1.17 -28.66 -25.38
N ASP A 456 -0.42 -28.72 -26.48
CA ASP A 456 0.98 -28.30 -26.52
C ASP A 456 1.14 -26.80 -26.27
N ILE A 457 0.32 -25.96 -26.90
CA ILE A 457 0.42 -24.50 -26.72
C ILE A 457 -0.02 -24.08 -25.32
N VAL A 458 -1.09 -24.67 -24.78
CA VAL A 458 -1.55 -24.36 -23.42
C VAL A 458 -0.52 -24.83 -22.40
N ALA A 459 0.00 -26.05 -22.52
CA ALA A 459 0.97 -26.59 -21.56
C ALA A 459 2.24 -25.74 -21.51
N ARG A 460 2.76 -25.31 -22.66
CA ARG A 460 4.01 -24.54 -22.75
C ARG A 460 3.84 -23.09 -22.30
N SER A 461 2.76 -22.44 -22.72
CA SER A 461 2.49 -21.06 -22.29
C SER A 461 2.22 -20.99 -20.79
N LEU A 462 1.43 -21.91 -20.22
CA LEU A 462 1.21 -21.97 -18.77
C LEU A 462 2.47 -22.31 -17.98
N GLY A 463 3.35 -23.15 -18.51
CA GLY A 463 4.67 -23.37 -17.93
C GLY A 463 5.52 -22.10 -17.87
N ALA A 464 5.44 -21.25 -18.90
CA ALA A 464 6.09 -19.94 -18.89
C ALA A 464 5.47 -19.00 -17.84
N PHE A 465 4.14 -18.99 -17.70
CA PHE A 465 3.48 -18.19 -16.66
C PHE A 465 3.87 -18.66 -15.26
N ALA A 466 3.89 -19.98 -15.01
CA ALA A 466 4.32 -20.55 -13.74
C ALA A 466 5.75 -20.09 -13.38
N LYS A 467 6.66 -20.09 -14.36
CA LYS A 467 8.02 -19.57 -14.19
C LYS A 467 8.05 -18.06 -13.91
N ALA A 468 7.22 -17.28 -14.60
CA ALA A 468 7.18 -15.82 -14.43
C ALA A 468 6.73 -15.39 -13.02
N VAL A 469 5.92 -16.21 -12.35
CA VAL A 469 5.41 -15.95 -11.00
C VAL A 469 6.14 -16.70 -9.90
N GLU A 470 7.25 -17.39 -10.21
CA GLU A 470 8.08 -18.07 -9.20
C GLU A 470 8.48 -17.12 -8.07
N GLY A 471 8.33 -17.59 -6.83
CA GLY A 471 8.58 -16.80 -5.62
C GLY A 471 7.45 -15.84 -5.24
N THR A 472 6.30 -15.92 -5.92
CA THR A 472 5.06 -15.27 -5.49
C THR A 472 4.04 -16.32 -5.05
N ASP A 473 3.06 -15.91 -4.26
CA ASP A 473 1.93 -16.75 -3.82
C ASP A 473 0.70 -16.65 -4.74
N VAL A 474 0.82 -15.99 -5.89
CA VAL A 474 -0.31 -15.81 -6.81
C VAL A 474 -0.75 -17.16 -7.39
N GLN A 475 -2.05 -17.36 -7.52
CA GLN A 475 -2.57 -18.52 -8.24
C GLN A 475 -2.77 -18.19 -9.73
N ILE A 476 -2.59 -19.20 -10.57
CA ILE A 476 -2.88 -19.11 -12.00
C ILE A 476 -4.17 -19.88 -12.29
N ILE A 477 -5.16 -19.18 -12.83
CA ILE A 477 -6.47 -19.73 -13.20
C ILE A 477 -6.73 -19.39 -14.67
N PRO A 478 -6.27 -20.21 -15.63
CA PRO A 478 -6.27 -19.84 -17.03
C PRO A 478 -7.66 -19.72 -17.65
N TRP A 479 -7.77 -18.80 -18.59
CA TRP A 479 -8.84 -18.74 -19.58
C TRP A 479 -8.53 -19.71 -20.73
N LEU A 480 -9.45 -20.62 -21.00
CA LEU A 480 -9.36 -21.65 -22.04
C LEU A 480 -10.44 -21.44 -23.11
N GLN A 481 -10.14 -21.82 -24.34
CA GLN A 481 -11.01 -21.62 -25.49
C GLN A 481 -12.06 -22.73 -25.60
N ASP A 482 -13.32 -22.35 -25.82
CA ASP A 482 -14.42 -23.28 -26.13
C ASP A 482 -15.23 -22.83 -27.36
N PHE A 483 -14.54 -22.33 -28.39
CA PHE A 483 -15.15 -21.91 -29.65
C PHE A 483 -14.25 -22.25 -30.84
N SER A 484 -14.85 -22.26 -32.03
CA SER A 484 -14.16 -22.50 -33.30
C SER A 484 -13.70 -21.19 -33.93
N LEU A 485 -12.41 -21.10 -34.26
CA LEU A 485 -11.84 -20.01 -35.06
C LEU A 485 -10.72 -20.60 -35.92
N GLY A 486 -10.94 -20.75 -37.23
CA GLY A 486 -10.00 -21.39 -38.16
C GLY A 486 -9.89 -22.92 -38.05
N VAL A 487 -10.16 -23.50 -36.88
CA VAL A 487 -10.24 -24.95 -36.62
C VAL A 487 -11.58 -25.26 -35.94
N SER A 488 -12.19 -26.38 -36.32
CA SER A 488 -13.40 -26.88 -35.64
C SER A 488 -13.03 -27.39 -34.27
N TYR A 489 -13.65 -26.80 -33.25
CA TYR A 489 -13.39 -27.08 -31.84
C TYR A 489 -14.54 -27.88 -31.26
N GLY A 490 -14.23 -28.94 -30.53
CA GLY A 490 -15.20 -29.78 -29.83
C GLY A 490 -14.69 -30.28 -28.48
N PRO A 491 -15.35 -31.30 -27.90
CA PRO A 491 -15.02 -31.78 -26.56
C PRO A 491 -13.57 -32.23 -26.38
N GLY A 492 -12.95 -32.80 -27.43
CA GLY A 492 -11.57 -33.28 -27.38
C GLY A 492 -10.56 -32.14 -27.25
N GLU A 493 -10.74 -31.05 -28.00
CA GLU A 493 -9.85 -29.90 -27.95
C GLU A 493 -9.99 -29.12 -26.63
N VAL A 494 -11.21 -29.04 -26.06
CA VAL A 494 -11.44 -28.44 -24.74
C VAL A 494 -10.79 -29.27 -23.64
N ALA A 495 -11.01 -30.60 -23.65
CA ALA A 495 -10.40 -31.51 -22.68
C ALA A 495 -8.86 -31.46 -22.74
N ALA A 496 -8.29 -31.38 -23.93
CA ALA A 496 -6.85 -31.24 -24.13
C ALA A 496 -6.25 -30.00 -23.44
N GLN A 497 -6.96 -28.86 -23.46
CA GLN A 497 -6.51 -27.65 -22.75
C GLN A 497 -6.64 -27.80 -21.22
N ILE A 498 -7.73 -28.41 -20.74
CA ILE A 498 -7.92 -28.68 -19.30
C ILE A 498 -6.82 -29.62 -18.78
N ASP A 499 -6.48 -30.66 -19.54
CA ASP A 499 -5.41 -31.59 -19.20
C ASP A 499 -4.03 -30.92 -19.21
N ALA A 500 -3.78 -30.00 -20.15
CA ALA A 500 -2.56 -29.20 -20.20
C ALA A 500 -2.42 -28.22 -19.03
N ALA A 501 -3.53 -27.62 -18.57
CA ALA A 501 -3.54 -26.83 -17.34
C ALA A 501 -3.24 -27.73 -16.12
N ARG A 502 -3.89 -28.89 -16.03
CA ARG A 502 -3.67 -29.87 -14.95
C ARG A 502 -2.23 -30.37 -14.90
N SER A 503 -1.58 -30.61 -16.04
CA SER A 503 -0.18 -31.03 -16.08
C SER A 503 0.79 -29.98 -15.54
N ASN A 504 0.37 -28.71 -15.50
CA ASN A 504 1.10 -27.61 -14.87
C ASN A 504 0.67 -27.35 -13.41
N GLY A 505 -0.10 -28.26 -12.80
CA GLY A 505 -0.59 -28.11 -11.43
C GLY A 505 -1.78 -27.15 -11.30
N MET A 506 -2.35 -26.67 -12.42
CA MET A 506 -3.47 -25.75 -12.44
C MET A 506 -4.78 -26.53 -12.58
N ASN A 507 -5.50 -26.69 -11.48
CA ASN A 507 -6.78 -27.45 -11.43
C ASN A 507 -8.02 -26.57 -11.62
N SER A 508 -7.83 -25.26 -11.71
CA SER A 508 -8.90 -24.27 -11.92
C SER A 508 -8.79 -23.69 -13.32
N PHE A 509 -9.91 -23.28 -13.91
CA PHE A 509 -9.95 -22.67 -15.24
C PHE A 509 -11.26 -21.90 -15.44
N LEU A 510 -11.26 -21.02 -16.43
CA LEU A 510 -12.45 -20.40 -17.00
C LEU A 510 -12.57 -20.81 -18.47
N LEU A 511 -13.74 -21.24 -18.91
CA LEU A 511 -14.01 -21.46 -20.34
C LEU A 511 -14.62 -20.20 -20.96
N TRP A 512 -14.10 -19.83 -22.13
CA TRP A 512 -14.64 -18.72 -22.92
C TRP A 512 -15.21 -19.24 -24.24
N ALA A 513 -16.47 -18.89 -24.50
CA ALA A 513 -17.14 -19.05 -25.80
C ALA A 513 -17.97 -17.78 -26.10
N PRO A 514 -17.74 -17.06 -27.22
CA PRO A 514 -18.46 -15.83 -27.52
C PRO A 514 -19.98 -15.98 -27.62
N ASN A 515 -20.46 -17.18 -27.96
CA ASN A 515 -21.88 -17.49 -28.06
C ASN A 515 -22.49 -18.00 -26.74
N CYS A 516 -21.70 -18.06 -25.65
CA CYS A 516 -22.07 -18.63 -24.35
C CYS A 516 -22.63 -20.06 -24.43
N ARG A 517 -22.13 -20.87 -25.38
CA ARG A 517 -22.44 -22.31 -25.49
C ARG A 517 -21.18 -23.12 -25.29
N TYR A 518 -21.25 -24.09 -24.39
CA TYR A 518 -20.09 -24.83 -23.92
C TYR A 518 -20.18 -26.32 -24.24
N HIS A 519 -19.05 -26.94 -24.56
CA HIS A 519 -18.96 -28.38 -24.85
C HIS A 519 -18.95 -29.18 -23.54
N ASP A 520 -20.15 -29.44 -23.01
CA ASP A 520 -20.37 -30.10 -21.72
C ASP A 520 -19.70 -31.48 -21.57
N ALA A 521 -19.50 -32.20 -22.68
CA ALA A 521 -18.86 -33.51 -22.72
C ALA A 521 -17.35 -33.46 -22.39
N ALA A 522 -16.72 -32.28 -22.47
CA ALA A 522 -15.34 -32.07 -22.02
C ALA A 522 -15.23 -31.97 -20.49
N LEU A 523 -16.34 -31.75 -19.79
CA LEU A 523 -16.39 -31.50 -18.36
C LEU A 523 -16.88 -32.74 -17.60
N ALA A 524 -16.00 -33.35 -16.82
CA ALA A 524 -16.39 -34.36 -15.84
C ALA A 524 -17.02 -33.69 -14.60
N PRO A 525 -18.06 -34.24 -13.97
CA PRO A 525 -18.53 -33.79 -12.66
C PRO A 525 -17.41 -33.81 -11.62
N ARG A 526 -17.41 -32.89 -10.64
CA ARG A 526 -16.57 -33.09 -9.44
C ARG A 526 -17.09 -34.31 -8.67
N GLY A 527 -16.17 -35.22 -8.35
CA GLY A 527 -16.43 -36.42 -7.53
C GLY A 527 -16.60 -36.11 -6.07
#